data_AF-A0A2G2ZG81-F1
#
_entry.id   AF-A0A2G2ZG81-F1
#
_cell.length_a   1.000
_cell.length_b   1.000
_cell.length_c   1.000
_cell.angle_alpha   90.00
_cell.angle_beta   90.00
_cell.angle_gamma   90.00
#
_symmetry.space_group_name_H-M   'P 1'
#
loop_
_entity.id
_entity.type
_entity.pdbx_description
1 polymer ?
#
loop_
_entity_poly.entity_id
_entity_poly.type
_entity_poly.pdbx_seq_one_letter_code
_entity_poly.pdbx_strand_id
1 'polypeptide(L)'
;MGRHLQRGYGQFSITTPPFPVLNSLIWCLGLEKEAKKEGFRKYLEVSGVLDALTKVLVALYEQNDKPSSALEFVQQKLGGPSLPEYEKLQAELSDLQIRYNELLKENQERCRELEELKHTQVEASATKELDVGNTRDEELKSADVVKS
;
A
#
# COMPACT_ATOMS: atom_id res chain seq x y z
N MET A 1 -50.78 -64.77 50.91
CA MET A 1 -49.89 -63.60 51.14
C MET A 1 -48.51 -64.11 51.54
N GLY A 2 -47.46 -63.52 50.97
CA GLY A 2 -46.09 -63.56 51.52
C GLY A 2 -45.25 -64.81 51.24
N ARG A 3 -44.70 -64.93 50.01
CA ARG A 3 -43.34 -65.45 49.83
C ARG A 3 -42.54 -64.37 49.15
N HIS A 4 -41.51 -63.83 49.80
CA HIS A 4 -40.41 -63.23 49.06
C HIS A 4 -39.10 -63.40 49.80
N LEU A 5 -38.17 -63.95 49.03
CA LEU A 5 -36.89 -64.53 49.39
C LEU A 5 -35.83 -63.42 49.46
N GLN A 6 -34.97 -63.47 50.48
CA GLN A 6 -33.77 -62.64 50.59
C GLN A 6 -32.86 -62.82 49.36
N ARG A 7 -32.37 -61.72 48.79
CA ARG A 7 -31.15 -61.69 47.98
C ARG A 7 -30.15 -60.74 48.63
N GLY A 8 -29.10 -61.31 49.20
CA GLY A 8 -27.90 -60.57 49.59
C GLY A 8 -27.14 -60.16 48.33
N TYR A 9 -26.85 -58.86 48.22
CA TYR A 9 -25.91 -58.35 47.23
C TYR A 9 -24.56 -58.14 47.94
N GLY A 10 -23.57 -58.93 47.55
CA GLY A 10 -22.18 -58.73 47.94
C GLY A 10 -21.66 -57.40 47.37
N GLN A 11 -21.06 -56.59 48.24
CA GLN A 11 -20.31 -55.40 47.86
C GLN A 11 -19.01 -55.85 47.18
N PHE A 12 -18.96 -55.83 45.85
CA PHE A 12 -17.70 -55.81 45.12
C PHE A 12 -17.32 -54.35 44.89
N SER A 13 -16.38 -53.85 45.69
CA SER A 13 -15.76 -52.54 45.53
C SER A 13 -14.92 -52.51 44.25
N ILE A 14 -15.53 -52.13 43.14
CA ILE A 14 -14.80 -51.73 41.94
C ILE A 14 -14.45 -50.25 42.12
N THR A 15 -13.30 -50.00 42.74
CA THR A 15 -12.61 -48.72 42.71
C THR A 15 -12.24 -48.42 41.26
N THR A 16 -13.11 -47.71 40.55
CA THR A 16 -12.75 -47.03 39.31
C THR A 16 -11.93 -45.79 39.72
N PRO A 17 -10.64 -45.67 39.34
CA PRO A 17 -9.93 -44.44 39.60
C PRO A 17 -10.60 -43.32 38.80
N PRO A 18 -10.98 -42.19 39.42
CA PRO A 18 -11.36 -41.04 38.65
C PRO A 18 -10.08 -40.56 37.96
N PHE A 19 -10.07 -40.44 36.64
CA PHE A 19 -9.08 -39.61 35.97
C PHE A 19 -9.70 -38.20 35.80
N PRO A 20 -9.72 -37.33 36.84
CA PRO A 20 -10.22 -35.97 36.73
C PRO A 20 -9.32 -35.12 35.81
N VAL A 21 -8.08 -35.53 35.61
CA VAL A 21 -7.09 -34.79 34.84
C VAL A 21 -7.41 -34.79 33.35
N LEU A 22 -7.91 -35.91 32.80
CA LEU A 22 -8.25 -35.99 31.37
C LEU A 22 -9.51 -35.16 31.06
N ASN A 23 -10.50 -35.18 31.95
CA ASN A 23 -11.69 -34.33 31.82
C ASN A 23 -11.35 -32.84 32.01
N SER A 24 -10.42 -32.52 32.92
CA SER A 24 -9.90 -31.16 33.11
C SER A 24 -9.08 -30.67 31.89
N LEU A 25 -8.24 -31.52 31.30
CA LEU A 25 -7.49 -31.23 30.07
C LEU A 25 -8.42 -31.05 28.86
N ILE A 26 -9.43 -31.90 28.71
CA ILE A 26 -10.45 -31.79 27.64
C ILE A 26 -11.30 -30.53 27.84
N TRP A 27 -11.69 -30.20 29.07
CA TRP A 27 -12.39 -28.97 29.40
C TRP A 27 -11.53 -27.73 29.16
N CYS A 28 -10.25 -27.73 29.56
CA CYS A 28 -9.30 -26.65 29.28
C CYS A 28 -9.06 -26.45 27.79
N LEU A 29 -8.90 -27.52 27.01
CA LEU A 29 -8.79 -27.46 25.54
C LEU A 29 -10.07 -26.93 24.89
N GLY A 30 -11.23 -27.28 25.43
CA GLY A 30 -12.52 -26.72 25.00
C GLY A 30 -12.61 -25.23 25.33
N LEU A 31 -12.26 -24.83 26.55
CA LEU A 31 -12.29 -23.45 27.02
C LEU A 31 -11.32 -22.56 26.24
N GLU A 32 -10.14 -23.07 25.88
CA GLU A 32 -9.16 -22.34 25.06
C GLU A 32 -9.68 -22.09 23.64
N LYS A 33 -10.38 -23.08 23.05
CA LYS A 33 -11.05 -22.91 21.74
C LYS A 33 -12.18 -21.90 21.82
N GLU A 34 -13.01 -21.95 22.85
CA GLU A 34 -14.09 -20.99 23.06
C GLU A 34 -13.56 -19.59 23.38
N ALA A 35 -12.47 -19.46 24.13
CA ALA A 35 -11.81 -18.17 24.39
C ALA A 35 -11.25 -17.53 23.11
N LYS A 36 -10.69 -18.32 22.19
CA LYS A 36 -10.24 -17.84 20.87
C LYS A 36 -11.40 -17.37 20.01
N LYS A 37 -12.51 -18.11 19.97
CA LYS A 37 -13.73 -17.71 19.26
C LYS A 37 -14.33 -16.42 19.84
N GLU A 38 -14.43 -16.34 21.16
CA GLU A 38 -14.94 -15.17 21.88
C GLU A 38 -14.05 -13.95 21.64
N GLY A 39 -12.72 -14.12 21.66
CA GLY A 39 -11.76 -13.07 21.34
C GLY A 39 -11.94 -12.52 19.93
N PHE A 40 -12.15 -13.41 18.94
CA PHE A 40 -12.42 -12.98 17.57
C PHE A 40 -13.77 -12.25 17.43
N ARG A 41 -14.82 -12.75 18.11
CA ARG A 41 -16.13 -12.08 18.12
C ARG A 41 -16.02 -10.67 18.70
N LYS A 42 -15.36 -10.53 19.86
CA LYS A 42 -15.11 -9.23 20.50
C LYS A 42 -14.27 -8.31 19.62
N TYR A 43 -13.26 -8.84 18.91
CA TYR A 43 -12.49 -8.05 17.96
C TYR A 43 -13.37 -7.48 16.85
N LEU A 44 -14.25 -8.29 16.23
CA LEU A 44 -15.16 -7.81 15.19
C LEU A 44 -16.21 -6.83 15.73
N GLU A 45 -16.61 -6.98 17.00
CA GLU A 45 -17.53 -6.07 17.68
C GLU A 45 -16.86 -4.72 17.98
N VAL A 46 -15.67 -4.72 18.57
CA VAL A 46 -14.90 -3.51 18.93
C VAL A 46 -14.39 -2.76 17.69
N SER A 47 -13.97 -3.47 16.65
CA SER A 47 -13.56 -2.85 15.38
C SER A 47 -14.73 -2.32 14.55
N GLY A 48 -15.98 -2.58 14.96
CA GLY A 48 -17.18 -2.10 14.27
C GLY A 48 -17.52 -2.87 13.00
N VAL A 49 -16.79 -3.94 12.66
CA VAL A 49 -17.04 -4.76 11.46
C VAL A 49 -18.43 -5.38 11.51
N LEU A 50 -18.86 -5.88 12.67
CA LEU A 50 -20.21 -6.45 12.84
C LEU A 50 -21.30 -5.41 12.62
N ASP A 51 -21.13 -4.20 13.13
CA ASP A 51 -22.10 -3.11 12.97
C ASP A 51 -22.18 -2.65 11.51
N ALA A 52 -21.03 -2.48 10.85
CA ALA A 52 -20.95 -2.14 9.44
C ALA A 52 -21.64 -3.20 8.56
N LEU A 53 -21.31 -4.47 8.73
CA LEU A 53 -21.95 -5.57 7.98
C LEU A 53 -23.46 -5.62 8.21
N THR A 54 -23.90 -5.45 9.47
CA THR A 54 -25.32 -5.41 9.81
C THR A 54 -26.04 -4.28 9.08
N LYS A 55 -25.48 -3.06 9.10
CA LYS A 55 -26.04 -1.90 8.40
C LYS A 55 -26.15 -2.12 6.89
N VAL A 56 -25.14 -2.72 6.27
CA VAL A 56 -25.17 -3.04 4.83
C VAL A 56 -26.24 -4.07 4.50
N LEU A 57 -26.38 -5.12 5.31
CA LEU A 57 -27.42 -6.14 5.11
C LEU A 57 -28.83 -5.57 5.32
N VAL A 58 -29.02 -4.69 6.30
CA VAL A 58 -30.28 -3.96 6.51
C VAL A 58 -30.59 -3.08 5.30
N ALA A 59 -29.62 -2.29 4.83
CA ALA A 59 -29.80 -1.45 3.65
C ALA A 59 -30.13 -2.26 2.38
N LEU A 60 -29.55 -3.46 2.24
CA LEU A 60 -29.87 -4.38 1.15
C LEU A 60 -31.28 -4.97 1.29
N TYR A 61 -31.72 -5.26 2.52
CA TYR A 61 -33.07 -5.75 2.80
C TYR A 61 -34.15 -4.70 2.53
N GLU A 62 -33.87 -3.43 2.87
CA GLU A 62 -34.78 -2.30 2.69
C GLU A 62 -34.87 -1.80 1.23
N GLN A 63 -34.02 -2.27 0.32
CA GLN A 63 -34.12 -1.90 -1.09
C GLN A 63 -35.41 -2.46 -1.72
N ASN A 64 -36.27 -1.54 -2.21
CA ASN A 64 -37.50 -1.88 -2.92
C ASN A 64 -37.22 -2.60 -4.25
N ASP A 65 -36.22 -2.14 -5.01
CA ASP A 65 -35.71 -2.82 -6.19
C ASP A 65 -34.40 -3.53 -5.85
N LYS A 66 -34.43 -4.86 -5.83
CA LYS A 66 -33.23 -5.64 -5.53
C LYS A 66 -32.14 -5.35 -6.57
N PRO A 67 -30.90 -5.09 -6.14
CA PRO A 67 -29.82 -4.82 -7.06
C PRO A 67 -29.55 -6.09 -7.89
N SER A 68 -29.21 -5.90 -9.16
CA SER A 68 -28.86 -6.99 -10.08
C SER A 68 -27.71 -7.85 -9.54
N SER A 69 -26.78 -7.23 -8.81
CA SER A 69 -25.70 -7.90 -8.06
C SER A 69 -25.70 -7.45 -6.60
N ALA A 70 -26.15 -8.33 -5.70
CA ALA A 70 -26.08 -8.09 -4.26
C ALA A 70 -24.63 -7.96 -3.76
N LEU A 71 -23.69 -8.65 -4.40
CA LEU A 71 -22.28 -8.60 -4.03
C LEU A 71 -21.66 -7.23 -4.33
N GLU A 72 -21.95 -6.65 -5.50
CA GLU A 72 -21.47 -5.30 -5.85
C GLU A 72 -22.05 -4.24 -4.92
N PHE A 73 -23.33 -4.36 -4.56
CA PHE A 73 -23.96 -3.47 -3.58
C PHE A 73 -23.25 -3.51 -2.23
N VAL A 74 -22.93 -4.71 -1.73
CA VAL A 74 -22.20 -4.88 -0.46
C VAL A 74 -20.79 -4.28 -0.56
N GLN A 75 -20.06 -4.55 -1.65
CA GLN A 75 -18.72 -4.00 -1.88
C GLN A 75 -18.74 -2.46 -1.88
N GLN A 76 -19.66 -1.86 -2.63
CA GLN A 76 -19.80 -0.39 -2.67
C GLN A 76 -20.17 0.19 -1.30
N LYS A 77 -21.09 -0.43 -0.56
CA LYS A 77 -21.51 0.08 0.76
C LYS A 77 -20.42 -0.06 1.84
N LEU A 78 -19.49 -1.00 1.67
CA LEU A 78 -18.31 -1.14 2.53
C LEU A 78 -17.11 -0.28 2.09
N GLY A 79 -17.27 0.51 1.02
CA GLY A 79 -16.22 1.41 0.52
C GLY A 79 -15.20 0.76 -0.43
N GLY A 80 -15.52 -0.43 -0.96
CA GLY A 80 -14.73 -1.03 -2.03
C GLY A 80 -14.99 -0.32 -3.36
N PRO A 81 -13.95 -0.08 -4.20
CA PRO A 81 -14.14 0.49 -5.52
C PRO A 81 -15.00 -0.44 -6.36
N SER A 82 -15.92 0.14 -7.12
CA SER A 82 -16.68 -0.65 -8.10
C SER A 82 -15.77 -1.12 -9.24
N LEU A 83 -16.12 -2.21 -9.91
CA LEU A 83 -15.36 -2.71 -11.06
C LEU A 83 -15.05 -1.62 -12.12
N PRO A 84 -16.02 -0.79 -12.59
CA PRO A 84 -15.72 0.27 -13.54
C PRO A 84 -14.84 1.40 -12.95
N GLU A 85 -14.96 1.66 -11.65
CA GLU A 85 -14.11 2.65 -10.96
C GLU A 85 -12.67 2.16 -10.84
N TYR A 86 -12.48 0.86 -10.56
CA TYR A 86 -11.18 0.23 -10.53
C TYR A 86 -10.52 0.25 -11.92
N GLU A 87 -11.25 -0.10 -12.98
CA GLU A 87 -10.76 -0.02 -14.36
C GLU A 87 -10.35 1.41 -14.75
N LYS A 88 -11.18 2.39 -14.40
CA LYS A 88 -10.87 3.81 -14.62
C LYS A 88 -9.60 4.22 -13.88
N LEU A 89 -9.48 3.87 -12.60
CA LEU A 89 -8.31 4.19 -11.80
C LEU A 89 -7.03 3.54 -12.36
N GLN A 90 -7.14 2.32 -12.88
CA GLN A 90 -6.04 1.62 -13.54
C GLN A 90 -5.60 2.34 -14.82
N ALA A 91 -6.55 2.83 -15.62
CA ALA A 91 -6.25 3.62 -16.82
C ALA A 91 -5.57 4.96 -16.48
N GLU A 92 -6.04 5.67 -15.46
CA GLU A 92 -5.41 6.90 -14.99
C GLU A 92 -3.98 6.68 -14.50
N LEU A 93 -3.73 5.56 -13.80
CA LEU A 93 -2.39 5.17 -13.39
C LEU A 93 -1.46 4.93 -14.58
N SER A 94 -1.94 4.21 -15.61
CA SER A 94 -1.13 3.97 -16.82
C SER A 94 -0.84 5.27 -17.58
N ASP A 95 -1.83 6.14 -17.74
CA ASP A 95 -1.67 7.42 -18.43
C ASP A 95 -0.68 8.32 -17.70
N LEU A 96 -0.78 8.37 -16.37
CA LEU A 96 0.13 9.17 -15.55
C LEU A 96 1.56 8.63 -15.62
N GLN A 97 1.73 7.31 -15.65
CA GLN A 97 3.05 6.67 -15.79
C GLN A 97 3.68 6.96 -17.16
N ILE A 98 2.89 6.96 -18.23
CA ILE A 98 3.35 7.34 -19.58
C ILE A 98 3.85 8.79 -19.56
N ARG A 99 3.03 9.73 -19.08
CA ARG A 99 3.39 11.16 -19.00
C ARG A 99 4.62 11.40 -18.14
N TYR A 100 4.74 10.69 -17.02
CA TYR A 100 5.91 10.79 -16.14
C TYR A 100 7.18 10.38 -16.89
N ASN A 101 7.14 9.27 -17.62
CA ASN A 101 8.30 8.79 -18.38
C ASN A 101 8.66 9.72 -19.54
N GLU A 102 7.67 10.25 -20.25
CA GLU A 102 7.87 11.26 -21.31
C GLU A 102 8.55 12.50 -20.74
N LEU A 103 8.01 13.06 -19.66
CA LEU A 103 8.57 14.25 -19.02
C LEU A 103 9.97 14.00 -18.46
N LEU A 104 10.21 12.82 -17.90
CA LEU A 104 11.54 12.43 -17.40
C LEU A 104 12.55 12.35 -18.56
N LYS A 105 12.15 11.81 -19.71
CA LYS A 105 12.98 11.75 -20.90
C LYS A 105 13.29 13.15 -21.46
N GLU A 106 12.28 14.00 -21.61
CA GLU A 106 12.47 15.39 -22.05
C GLU A 106 13.37 16.18 -21.09
N ASN A 107 13.24 15.94 -19.78
CA ASN A 107 14.10 16.58 -18.79
C ASN A 107 15.57 16.12 -18.93
N GLN A 108 15.79 14.82 -19.14
CA GLN A 108 17.14 14.27 -19.38
C GLN A 108 17.76 14.82 -20.66
N GLU A 109 16.99 14.90 -21.75
CA GLU A 109 17.45 15.46 -23.02
C GLU A 109 17.83 16.93 -22.88
N ARG A 110 16.97 17.76 -22.26
CA ARG A 110 17.29 19.17 -22.00
C ARG A 110 18.51 19.36 -21.09
N CYS A 111 18.67 18.52 -20.07
CA CYS A 111 19.85 18.57 -19.19
C CYS A 111 21.13 18.28 -19.98
N ARG A 112 21.12 17.28 -20.86
CA ARG A 112 22.26 16.98 -21.75
C ARG A 112 22.55 18.16 -22.69
N GLU A 113 21.55 18.72 -23.35
CA GLU A 113 21.72 19.88 -24.25
C GLU A 113 22.34 21.08 -23.50
N LEU A 114 21.89 21.35 -22.27
CA LEU A 114 22.45 22.42 -21.45
C LEU A 114 23.91 22.16 -21.07
N GLU A 115 24.30 20.92 -20.81
CA GLU A 115 25.70 20.56 -20.53
C GLU A 115 26.58 20.76 -21.78
N GLU A 116 26.10 20.36 -22.95
CA GLU A 116 26.81 20.54 -24.24
C GLU A 116 26.97 22.02 -24.59
N LEU A 117 25.93 22.84 -24.39
CA LEU A 117 26.00 24.29 -24.61
C LEU A 117 26.95 24.99 -23.63
N LYS A 118 27.00 24.55 -22.36
CA LYS A 118 27.97 25.07 -21.39
C LYS A 118 29.40 24.75 -21.79
N HIS A 119 29.67 23.53 -22.25
CA HIS A 119 31.00 23.13 -22.71
C HIS A 119 31.47 23.95 -23.92
N THR A 120 30.60 24.12 -24.92
CA THR A 120 30.91 24.92 -26.12
C THR A 120 31.05 26.43 -25.82
N GLN A 121 30.34 26.96 -24.83
CA GLN A 121 30.49 28.36 -24.40
C GLN A 121 31.81 28.61 -23.64
N VAL A 122 32.33 27.63 -22.89
CA VAL A 122 33.66 27.70 -22.26
C VAL A 122 34.76 27.67 -23.33
N GLU A 123 34.62 26.87 -24.38
CA GLU A 123 35.58 26.80 -25.49
C GLU A 123 35.56 28.06 -26.38
N ALA A 124 34.38 28.66 -26.61
CA ALA A 124 34.23 29.90 -27.38
C ALA A 124 34.64 31.18 -26.62
N SER A 125 34.67 31.13 -25.28
CA SER A 125 35.18 32.23 -24.44
C SER A 125 36.71 32.14 -24.25
N ALA A 126 37.27 30.93 -24.18
CA ALA A 126 38.73 30.73 -24.12
C ALA A 126 39.48 31.17 -25.39
N THR A 127 38.80 31.23 -26.55
CA THR A 127 39.41 31.66 -27.83
C THR A 127 39.37 33.16 -28.09
N LYS A 128 38.68 33.97 -27.27
CA LYS A 128 38.62 35.44 -27.43
C LYS A 128 39.67 36.20 -26.61
N GLU A 129 40.43 35.55 -25.74
CA GLU A 129 41.46 36.22 -24.91
C GLU A 129 42.86 36.32 -25.56
N LEU A 130 43.06 35.85 -26.80
CA LEU A 130 44.39 35.89 -27.46
C LEU A 130 44.56 36.92 -28.61
N ASP A 131 43.59 37.78 -28.91
CA ASP A 131 43.68 38.72 -30.06
C ASP A 131 43.72 40.23 -29.72
N VAL A 132 43.92 40.63 -28.47
CA VAL A 132 44.13 42.06 -28.11
C VAL A 132 45.50 42.25 -27.47
N GLY A 133 46.57 41.97 -28.23
CA GLY A 133 47.90 42.11 -27.66
C GLY A 133 49.10 41.89 -28.56
N ASN A 134 49.06 42.20 -29.86
CA ASN A 134 50.31 42.46 -30.58
C ASN A 134 50.10 43.29 -31.85
N THR A 135 51.11 44.11 -32.17
CA THR A 135 51.32 44.94 -33.40
C THR A 135 50.81 46.39 -33.38
N ARG A 136 51.56 47.28 -32.70
CA ARG A 136 51.75 48.68 -33.12
C ARG A 136 53.14 49.25 -32.74
N ASP A 137 54.19 48.45 -32.90
CA ASP A 137 55.55 48.98 -32.99
C ASP A 137 56.04 48.79 -34.43
N GLU A 138 56.70 49.82 -34.98
CA GLU A 138 57.17 50.00 -36.37
C GLU A 138 56.24 50.83 -37.30
N GLU A 139 56.18 52.15 -37.08
CA GLU A 139 56.41 53.17 -38.14
C GLU A 139 56.16 54.59 -37.58
N LEU A 140 57.18 55.21 -36.97
CA LEU A 140 57.32 56.66 -36.98
C LEU A 140 58.59 57.00 -37.76
N LYS A 141 58.39 57.11 -39.07
CA LYS A 141 59.29 57.72 -40.03
C LYS A 141 59.69 59.11 -39.55
N SER A 142 61.01 59.31 -39.49
CA SER A 142 61.73 60.46 -40.04
C SER A 142 60.83 61.58 -40.61
N ALA A 143 60.73 62.69 -39.87
CA ALA A 143 60.70 64.05 -40.39
C ALA A 143 60.68 65.04 -39.22
N ASP A 144 61.83 65.59 -38.85
CA ASP A 144 61.93 66.98 -38.42
C ASP A 144 63.37 67.47 -38.63
N VAL A 145 63.63 67.82 -39.88
CA VAL A 145 64.56 68.89 -40.24
C VAL A 145 63.68 70.13 -40.39
N VAL A 146 63.98 71.18 -39.62
CA VAL A 146 63.86 72.63 -39.88
C VAL A 146 63.42 73.40 -38.62
N LYS A 147 64.24 74.42 -38.28
CA LYS A 147 64.13 75.50 -37.27
C LYS A 147 64.49 75.11 -35.83
N SER A 148 65.48 75.72 -35.18
CA SER A 148 66.12 77.03 -35.34
C SER A 148 67.54 77.02 -34.77
#